data_AF-A0A222ECI7-F1
#
_entry.id   AF-A0A222ECI7-F1
#
_cell.length_a   1.000
_cell.length_b   1.000
_cell.length_c   1.000
_cell.angle_alpha   90.00
_cell.angle_beta   90.00
_cell.angle_gamma   90.00
#
_symmetry.space_group_name_H-M   'P 1'
#
loop_
_entity.id
_entity.type
_entity.pdbx_description
1 polymer ?
#
loop_
_entity_poly.entity_id
_entity_poly.type
_entity_poly.pdbx_seq_one_letter_code
_entity_poly.pdbx_strand_id
1 'polypeptide(L)' 'MMRTGGVKFTVRKSSRSWAATSVSGEGLLQTFSGTGTVWIAPTEEIYKQLSTPQGLAQLALPPGAMYDRETGK' A
#
# COMPACT_ATOMS: atom_id res chain seq x y z
N MET A 1 4.13 -6.67 11.47
CA MET A 1 3.38 -5.39 11.56
C MET A 1 3.43 -4.88 12.98
N MET A 2 3.53 -3.57 13.15
CA MET A 2 3.56 -2.90 14.46
C MET A 2 2.47 -1.83 14.50
N ARG A 3 1.93 -1.54 15.69
CA ARG A 3 0.96 -0.46 15.91
C ARG A 3 1.11 0.14 17.31
N THR A 4 0.69 1.39 17.49
CA THR A 4 0.58 2.01 18.82
C THR A 4 -0.60 1.46 19.61
N GLY A 5 -0.55 1.55 20.94
CA GLY A 5 -1.58 1.02 21.84
C GLY A 5 -3.00 1.55 21.58
N GLY A 6 -3.13 2.82 21.16
CA GLY A 6 -4.41 3.47 20.84
C GLY A 6 -5.08 3.02 19.53
N VAL A 7 -4.41 2.17 18.73
CA VAL A 7 -4.97 1.64 17.48
C VAL A 7 -5.53 0.24 17.74
N LYS A 8 -6.82 0.03 17.45
CA LYS A 8 -7.45 -1.30 17.46
C LYS A 8 -7.24 -1.99 16.11
N PHE A 9 -6.90 -3.27 16.14
CA PHE A 9 -6.73 -4.13 14.96
C PHE A 9 -7.81 -5.21 14.93
N THR A 10 -8.37 -5.50 13.75
CA THR A 10 -9.34 -6.58 13.54
C THR A 10 -9.25 -7.09 12.11
N VAL A 11 -9.48 -8.39 11.89
CA VAL A 11 -9.61 -8.99 10.56
C VAL A 11 -11.10 -9.17 10.25
N ARG A 12 -11.54 -8.69 9.09
CA ARG A 12 -12.95 -8.71 8.66
C ARG A 12 -13.07 -9.49 7.36
N LYS A 13 -14.12 -10.31 7.22
CA LYS A 13 -14.49 -10.85 5.91
C LYS A 13 -14.91 -9.69 4.99
N SER A 14 -14.36 -9.63 3.78
CA SER A 14 -14.75 -8.61 2.81
C SER A 14 -16.22 -8.80 2.45
N SER A 15 -17.08 -7.85 2.84
CA SER A 15 -18.52 -7.85 2.51
C SER A 15 -18.82 -7.17 1.17
N ARG A 16 -17.80 -6.61 0.51
CA ARG A 16 -17.93 -5.99 -0.81
C ARG A 16 -17.88 -7.11 -1.84
N SER A 17 -19.06 -7.45 -2.37
CA SER A 17 -19.34 -8.36 -3.48
C SER A 17 -18.08 -8.90 -4.18
N TRP A 18 -17.86 -10.21 -4.10
CA TRP A 18 -16.96 -11.09 -4.88
C TRP A 18 -16.29 -10.53 -6.15
N ALA A 19 -16.92 -9.63 -6.91
CA ALA A 19 -16.32 -8.87 -8.01
C ALA A 19 -15.06 -8.05 -7.65
N ALA A 20 -14.95 -7.54 -6.41
CA ALA A 20 -13.76 -6.81 -5.94
C ALA A 20 -12.68 -7.72 -5.32
N THR A 21 -13.06 -8.93 -4.90
CA THR A 21 -12.13 -9.92 -4.32
C THR A 21 -11.16 -10.44 -5.38
N SER A 22 -11.53 -10.48 -6.65
CA SER A 22 -10.62 -10.91 -7.74
C SER A 22 -9.43 -9.98 -7.98
N VAL A 23 -9.49 -8.72 -7.51
CA VAL A 23 -8.36 -7.77 -7.65
C VAL A 23 -7.31 -7.98 -6.55
N SER A 24 -7.65 -8.67 -5.45
CA SER A 24 -6.76 -8.86 -4.28
C SER A 24 -6.60 -10.30 -3.81
N GLY A 25 -7.44 -11.25 -4.24
CA GLY A 25 -7.36 -12.69 -3.93
C GLY A 25 -7.69 -13.09 -2.49
N GLU A 26 -7.62 -12.17 -1.53
CA GLU A 26 -7.79 -12.46 -0.10
C GLU A 26 -9.20 -12.06 0.38
N GLY A 27 -10.01 -13.03 0.77
CA GLY A 27 -11.36 -12.79 1.32
C GLY A 27 -11.38 -12.10 2.70
N LEU A 28 -10.21 -11.72 3.24
CA LEU A 28 -10.01 -11.14 4.56
C LEU A 28 -9.35 -9.76 4.44
N LEU A 29 -9.89 -8.78 5.16
CA LEU A 29 -9.38 -7.41 5.21
C LEU A 29 -8.85 -7.09 6.60
N GLN A 30 -7.63 -6.56 6.64
CA GLN A 30 -7.03 -6.01 7.85
C GLN A 30 -7.61 -4.62 8.12
N THR A 31 -8.23 -4.42 9.29
CA THR A 31 -8.87 -3.17 9.68
C THR A 31 -8.15 -2.56 10.89
N PHE A 32 -7.69 -1.32 10.75
CA PHE A 32 -7.13 -0.51 11.82
C PHE A 32 -8.06 0.67 12.13
N SER A 33 -8.33 0.92 13.41
CA SER A 33 -9.24 2.00 13.83
C SER A 33 -8.76 2.64 15.13
N GLY A 34 -9.06 3.93 15.32
CA GLY A 34 -8.59 4.75 16.44
C GLY A 34 -7.46 5.70 16.03
N THR A 35 -6.79 6.28 17.02
CA THR A 35 -5.75 7.30 16.81
C THR A 35 -4.38 6.73 17.16
N GLY A 36 -3.41 6.94 16.27
CA GLY A 36 -2.02 6.54 16.47
C GLY A 36 -1.34 6.17 15.17
N THR A 37 -0.32 5.33 15.26
CA THR A 37 0.56 4.96 14.15
C THR A 37 0.49 3.47 13.87
N VAL A 38 0.46 3.11 12.59
CA VAL A 38 0.55 1.74 12.10
C VAL A 38 1.74 1.65 11.16
N TRP A 39 2.61 0.68 11.38
CA TRP A 39 3.75 0.39 10.52
C TRP A 39 3.41 -0.78 9.62
N ILE A 40 3.35 -0.50 8.32
CA ILE A 40 3.05 -1.47 7.26
C ILE A 40 4.36 -1.72 6.49
N ALA A 41 4.65 -3.00 6.24
CA ALA A 41 5.72 -3.36 5.32
C ALA A 41 5.18 -3.22 3.88
N PRO A 42 5.88 -2.51 2.99
CA PRO A 42 5.57 -2.53 1.57
C PRO A 42 5.54 -3.96 1.00
N THR A 43 4.86 -4.16 -0.13
CA THR A 43 4.97 -5.42 -0.88
C THR A 43 6.35 -5.50 -1.55
N GLU A 44 6.74 -6.71 -1.97
CA GLU A 44 8.05 -6.95 -2.60
C GLU A 44 8.30 -6.03 -3.80
N GLU A 45 7.28 -5.80 -4.63
CA GLU A 45 7.39 -4.92 -5.80
C GLU A 45 7.72 -3.48 -5.40
N ILE A 46 7.10 -2.97 -4.34
CA ILE A 46 7.38 -1.63 -3.84
C ILE A 46 8.79 -1.58 -3.23
N TYR A 47 9.24 -2.65 -2.56
CA TYR A 47 10.62 -2.73 -2.09
C TYR A 47 11.64 -2.65 -3.23
N LYS A 48 11.38 -3.30 -4.38
CA LYS A 48 12.22 -3.21 -5.58
C LYS A 48 12.27 -1.79 -6.14
N GLN A 49 11.16 -1.06 -6.09
CA GLN A 49 11.13 0.33 -6.51
C GLN A 49 11.90 1.23 -5.55
N LEU A 50 11.74 1.02 -4.24
CA LEU A 50 12.44 1.79 -3.21
C LEU A 50 13.96 1.57 -3.20
N SER A 51 14.46 0.46 -3.75
CA SER A 51 15.90 0.17 -3.78
C SER A 51 16.66 0.86 -4.92
N THR A 52 15.97 1.61 -5.79
CA THR A 52 16.60 2.32 -6.92
C THR A 52 16.21 3.80 -6.95
N PRO A 53 17.11 4.73 -7.35
CA PRO A 53 16.76 6.15 -7.49
C PRO A 53 15.57 6.39 -8.44
N GLN A 54 15.46 5.58 -9.50
CA GLN A 54 14.40 5.71 -10.49
C GLN A 54 13.05 5.24 -9.96
N GLY A 55 13.02 4.10 -9.27
CA GLY A 55 11.79 3.62 -8.64
C GLY A 55 11.31 4.57 -7.54
N LEU A 56 12.24 5.17 -6.79
CA LEU A 56 11.90 6.20 -5.80
C LEU A 56 11.27 7.44 -6.45
N ALA A 57 11.83 7.90 -7.59
CA ALA A 57 11.28 9.02 -8.34
C ALA A 57 9.88 8.71 -8.89
N GLN A 58 9.66 7.50 -9.41
CA GLN A 58 8.34 7.07 -9.90
C GLN A 58 7.29 7.03 -8.80
N LEU A 59 7.65 6.57 -7.59
CA LEU A 59 6.74 6.54 -6.43
C LEU A 59 6.39 7.94 -5.90
N ALA A 60 7.21 8.95 -6.18
CA ALA A 60 6.95 10.33 -5.78
C ALA A 60 5.97 11.06 -6.72
N LEU A 61 5.73 10.52 -7.91
CA LEU A 61 4.82 11.10 -8.91
C LEU A 61 3.35 10.69 -8.65
N PRO A 62 2.38 11.49 -9.12
CA PRO A 62 0.97 11.11 -9.09
C PRO A 62 0.73 9.78 -9.84
N PRO A 63 -0.25 8.96 -9.41
CA PRO A 63 -0.58 7.72 -10.09
C PRO A 63 -0.86 7.92 -11.58
N GLY A 64 -0.15 7.19 -12.44
CA GLY A 64 -0.28 7.27 -13.91
C GLY A 64 0.68 8.26 -14.58
N ALA A 65 1.42 9.08 -13.83
CA ALA A 65 2.54 9.82 -14.37
C ALA A 65 3.78 8.92 -14.49
N MET A 66 4.49 8.98 -15.61
CA MET A 66 5.78 8.32 -15.80
C MET A 66 6.91 9.33 -15.72
N TYR A 67 7.99 8.94 -15.04
CA TYR A 67 9.24 9.69 -15.05
C TYR A 67 9.89 9.57 -16.43
N ASP A 68 9.92 10.67 -17.19
CA ASP A 68 10.56 10.74 -18.48
C ASP A 68 12.02 11.20 -18.34
N ARG A 69 12.95 10.37 -18.83
CA ARG A 69 14.38 10.66 -18.79
C ARG A 69 14.79 11.80 -19.73
N GLU A 70 14.01 12.14 -20.74
CA GLU A 70 14.37 13.18 -21.71
C GLU A 70 14.12 14.59 -21.17
N THR A 71 13.15 14.76 -20.27
CA THR A 71 12.73 16.09 -19.80
C THR A 71 13.07 16.38 -18.34
N GLY A 72 13.52 15.39 -17.57
CA GLY A 72 13.97 15.59 -16.17
C GLY A 72 12.89 16.16 -15.25
N LYS A 73 11.62 15.93 -15.59
CA LYS A 73 10.44 16.38 -14.84
C LYS A 73 9.52 15.21 -14.54
#